data_AF-A0A354JVM2-F1
#
_entry.id   AF-A0A354JVM2-F1
#
_cell.length_a   1.000
_cell.length_b   1.000
_cell.length_c   1.000
_cell.angle_alpha   90.00
_cell.angle_beta   90.00
_cell.angle_gamma   90.00
#
_symmetry.space_group_name_H-M   'P 1'
#
loop_
_entity.id
_entity.type
_entity.pdbx_description
1 polymer ?
#
loop_
_entity_poly.entity_id
_entity_poly.type
_entity_poly.pdbx_seq_one_letter_code
_entity_poly.pdbx_strand_id
1 'polypeptide(L)'
;IEVLKNDRQQLMWNDSFRSLFFVLAGASILALYYSKKLKPALFFSLLGLLTTIDLWVVNKRYMDNSNFEMPQKVEAPFTPTEADKQILADNDPNFRVFNLTVSPFNDASTSYFHKSIGGYHGAKLRRYQDLIDFHLSRGNMAVINMLNTKYFIQPGDDGPVAALNPDALGHAWFVDSVKMVQNADEEIEALNGFSPKSKAIVDRSFEKFITDFQPGNAINGKIELVEYRPNRLKYRSESSTSQLAVFSEIYYPKGWQAFIDGKPANHFRVNYVLRAMMVPAGNHEIAFTFDPPMWKKGMYIDLASSLLLILTFAGWIGVSIYKTFKE
;
A
#
# COMPACT_ATOMS: atom_id res chain seq x y z
N ILE A 1 -17.33 8.91 28.60
CA ILE A 1 -15.99 8.28 28.78
C ILE A 1 -16.05 7.13 29.77
N GLU A 2 -16.67 7.28 30.94
CA GLU A 2 -16.75 6.24 31.97
C GLU A 2 -17.56 5.00 31.56
N VAL A 3 -18.73 5.19 30.92
CA VAL A 3 -19.52 4.10 30.33
C VAL A 3 -18.70 3.28 29.33
N LEU A 4 -18.01 3.96 28.40
CA LEU A 4 -17.17 3.32 27.40
C LEU A 4 -15.97 2.57 28.01
N LYS A 5 -15.44 3.05 29.14
CA LYS A 5 -14.39 2.35 29.90
C LYS A 5 -14.95 1.08 30.56
N ASN A 6 -16.12 1.19 31.20
CA ASN A 6 -16.79 0.06 31.85
C ASN A 6 -17.17 -1.02 30.83
N ASP A 7 -17.73 -0.64 29.68
CA ASP A 7 -18.06 -1.56 28.59
C ASP A 7 -16.82 -2.32 28.09
N ARG A 8 -15.71 -1.61 27.86
CA ARG A 8 -14.44 -2.23 27.46
C ARG A 8 -13.88 -3.17 28.53
N GLN A 9 -13.97 -2.78 29.80
CA GLN A 9 -13.55 -3.62 30.91
C GLN A 9 -14.40 -4.90 31.00
N GLN A 10 -15.72 -4.80 30.85
CA GLN A 10 -16.61 -5.96 30.85
C GLN A 10 -16.33 -6.89 29.66
N LEU A 11 -16.13 -6.34 28.45
CA LEU A 11 -15.74 -7.12 27.28
C LEU A 11 -14.44 -7.90 27.52
N MET A 12 -13.42 -7.22 28.08
CA MET A 12 -12.14 -7.85 28.42
C MET A 12 -12.32 -8.98 29.45
N TRP A 13 -13.09 -8.76 30.52
CA TRP A 13 -13.33 -9.79 31.53
C TRP A 13 -14.05 -11.00 30.96
N ASN A 14 -15.12 -10.79 30.19
CA ASN A 14 -15.87 -11.86 29.56
C ASN A 14 -14.99 -12.69 28.62
N ASP A 15 -14.13 -12.04 27.83
CA ASP A 15 -13.19 -12.75 26.96
C ASP A 15 -12.07 -13.46 27.72
N SER A 16 -11.62 -12.90 28.84
CA SER A 16 -10.60 -13.51 29.70
C SER A 16 -11.12 -14.79 30.36
N PHE A 17 -12.32 -14.76 30.94
CA PHE A 17 -12.92 -15.93 31.58
C PHE A 17 -13.24 -17.04 30.57
N ARG A 18 -13.76 -16.67 29.40
CA ARG A 18 -14.00 -17.62 28.31
C ARG A 18 -12.70 -18.27 27.84
N SER A 19 -11.66 -17.47 27.61
CA SER A 19 -10.35 -17.99 27.19
C SER A 19 -9.77 -18.92 28.25
N LEU A 20 -9.86 -18.54 29.53
CA LEU A 20 -9.45 -19.38 30.65
C LEU A 20 -10.21 -20.72 30.65
N PHE A 21 -11.53 -20.71 30.41
CA PHE A 21 -12.32 -21.93 30.30
C PHE A 21 -11.79 -22.85 29.19
N PHE A 22 -11.58 -22.34 27.97
CA PHE A 22 -11.07 -23.15 26.85
C PHE A 22 -9.66 -23.67 27.11
N VAL A 23 -8.78 -22.87 27.72
CA VAL A 23 -7.43 -23.30 28.12
C VAL A 23 -7.50 -24.44 29.15
N LEU A 24 -8.31 -24.30 30.20
CA LEU A 24 -8.44 -25.32 31.24
C LEU A 24 -9.11 -26.59 30.71
N ALA A 25 -10.12 -26.47 29.84
CA ALA A 25 -10.77 -27.60 29.20
C ALA A 25 -9.79 -28.35 28.28
N GLY A 26 -9.03 -27.63 27.45
CA GLY A 26 -8.00 -28.20 26.60
C GLY A 26 -6.89 -28.89 27.40
N ALA A 27 -6.39 -28.24 28.45
CA ALA A 27 -5.39 -28.81 29.36
C ALA A 27 -5.92 -30.07 30.05
N SER A 28 -7.19 -30.09 30.44
CA SER A 28 -7.84 -31.25 31.07
C SER A 28 -7.97 -32.42 30.09
N ILE A 29 -8.39 -32.18 28.85
CA ILE A 29 -8.46 -33.21 27.80
C ILE A 29 -7.07 -33.79 27.54
N LEU A 30 -6.04 -32.94 27.45
CA LEU A 30 -4.64 -33.36 27.30
C LEU A 30 -4.15 -34.19 28.49
N ALA A 31 -4.41 -33.74 29.73
CA ALA A 31 -4.01 -34.44 30.95
C ALA A 31 -4.68 -35.81 31.07
N LEU A 32 -5.95 -35.94 30.70
CA LEU A 32 -6.69 -37.20 30.70
C LEU A 32 -6.15 -38.18 29.64
N TYR A 33 -5.77 -37.68 28.46
CA TYR A 33 -5.14 -38.50 27.42
C TYR A 33 -3.73 -38.95 27.85
N TYR A 34 -2.91 -38.04 28.38
CA TYR A 34 -1.59 -38.37 28.91
C TYR A 34 -1.65 -39.39 30.05
N SER A 35 -2.65 -39.26 30.93
CA SER A 35 -2.93 -40.22 32.01
C SER A 35 -3.51 -41.56 31.52
N LYS A 36 -3.57 -41.79 30.20
CA LYS A 36 -4.15 -42.98 29.55
C LYS A 36 -5.62 -43.26 29.91
N LYS A 37 -6.36 -42.23 30.37
CA LYS A 37 -7.79 -42.33 30.72
C LYS A 37 -8.72 -42.08 29.52
N LEU A 38 -8.19 -41.54 28.42
CA LEU A 38 -8.91 -41.31 27.17
C LEU A 38 -8.35 -42.17 26.03
N LYS A 39 -9.25 -42.79 25.26
CA LYS A 39 -8.89 -43.44 23.98
C LYS A 39 -8.52 -42.38 22.93
N PRO A 40 -7.60 -42.66 21.99
CA PRO A 40 -7.18 -41.70 20.97
C PRO A 40 -8.35 -41.10 20.16
N ALA A 41 -9.30 -41.91 19.71
CA ALA A 41 -10.45 -41.43 18.95
C ALA A 41 -11.31 -40.41 19.73
N LEU A 42 -11.53 -40.67 21.02
CA LEU A 42 -12.29 -39.78 21.88
C LEU A 42 -11.51 -38.49 22.20
N PHE A 43 -10.19 -38.59 22.38
CA PHE A 43 -9.32 -37.42 22.55
C PHE A 43 -9.40 -36.46 21.35
N PHE A 44 -9.20 -36.96 20.13
CA PHE A 44 -9.27 -36.11 18.93
C PHE A 44 -10.67 -35.54 18.70
N SER A 45 -11.73 -36.30 19.00
CA SER A 45 -13.11 -35.83 18.87
C SER A 45 -13.41 -34.69 19.87
N LEU A 46 -13.01 -34.84 21.14
CA LEU A 46 -13.21 -33.82 22.16
C LEU A 46 -12.39 -32.56 21.88
N LEU A 47 -11.14 -32.72 21.45
CA LEU A 47 -10.28 -31.59 21.10
C LEU A 47 -10.82 -30.86 19.86
N GLY A 48 -11.20 -31.59 18.81
CA GLY A 48 -11.80 -31.02 17.61
C GLY A 48 -13.12 -30.30 17.89
N LEU A 49 -13.98 -30.87 18.73
CA LEU A 49 -15.21 -30.21 19.18
C LEU A 49 -14.92 -28.94 19.99
N LEU A 50 -13.99 -29.00 20.94
CA LEU A 50 -13.61 -27.85 21.76
C LEU A 50 -13.08 -26.69 20.89
N THR A 51 -12.17 -26.98 19.96
CA THR A 51 -11.63 -26.00 19.01
C THR A 51 -12.73 -25.46 18.08
N THR A 52 -13.63 -26.32 17.59
CA THR A 52 -14.73 -25.89 16.73
C THR A 52 -15.67 -24.94 17.48
N ILE A 53 -16.05 -25.27 18.72
CA ILE A 53 -16.92 -24.42 19.55
C ILE A 53 -16.23 -23.09 19.84
N ASP A 54 -14.95 -23.09 20.23
CA ASP A 54 -14.20 -21.86 20.49
C ASP A 54 -14.19 -20.93 19.27
N LEU A 55 -13.73 -21.47 18.13
CA LEU A 55 -13.65 -20.70 16.88
C LEU A 55 -15.03 -20.26 16.40
N TRP A 56 -16.06 -21.11 16.50
CA TRP A 56 -17.42 -20.76 16.10
C TRP A 56 -17.98 -19.59 16.90
N VAL A 57 -17.83 -19.63 18.23
CA VAL A 57 -18.32 -18.57 19.12
C VAL A 57 -17.61 -17.25 18.88
N VAL A 58 -16.31 -17.25 18.54
CA VAL A 58 -15.58 -16.04 18.15
C VAL A 58 -16.06 -15.55 16.79
N ASN A 59 -16.04 -16.42 15.79
CA ASN A 59 -16.32 -16.06 14.40
C ASN A 59 -17.72 -15.48 14.23
N LYS A 60 -18.72 -16.04 14.93
CA LYS A 60 -20.10 -15.53 14.87
C LYS A 60 -20.27 -14.10 15.41
N ARG A 61 -19.29 -13.55 16.15
CA ARG A 61 -19.31 -12.13 16.56
C ARG A 61 -18.85 -11.18 15.45
N TYR A 62 -18.04 -11.68 14.53
CA TYR A 62 -17.44 -10.88 13.45
C TYR A 62 -18.12 -11.11 12.10
N MET A 63 -18.63 -12.32 11.87
CA MET A 63 -19.44 -12.69 10.72
C MET A 63 -20.70 -13.39 11.22
N ASP A 64 -21.78 -12.62 11.36
CA ASP A 64 -23.10 -13.15 11.61
C ASP A 64 -23.94 -13.15 10.33
N ASN A 65 -25.18 -13.64 10.45
CA ASN A 65 -26.09 -13.76 9.30
C ASN A 65 -26.45 -12.41 8.66
N SER A 66 -26.26 -11.29 9.37
CA SER A 66 -26.50 -9.94 8.85
C SER A 66 -25.36 -9.42 7.97
N ASN A 67 -24.16 -10.01 8.05
CA ASN A 67 -23.02 -9.63 7.20
C ASN A 67 -23.05 -10.28 5.81
N PHE A 68 -24.00 -11.18 5.54
CA PHE A 68 -24.13 -11.81 4.22
C PHE A 68 -24.88 -10.88 3.27
N GLU A 69 -24.16 -10.40 2.26
CA GLU A 69 -24.72 -9.61 1.17
C GLU A 69 -24.91 -10.48 -0.08
N MET A 70 -25.83 -10.07 -0.96
CA MET A 70 -26.01 -10.72 -2.25
C MET A 70 -24.71 -10.61 -3.09
N PRO A 71 -24.29 -11.67 -3.81
CA PRO A 71 -23.04 -11.66 -4.59
C PRO A 71 -22.88 -10.44 -5.51
N GLN A 72 -23.98 -9.98 -6.12
CA GLN A 72 -24.01 -8.80 -6.98
C GLN A 72 -23.54 -7.51 -6.28
N LYS A 73 -23.88 -7.32 -4.99
CA LYS A 73 -23.42 -6.16 -4.20
C LYS A 73 -21.96 -6.30 -3.77
N VAL A 74 -21.45 -7.52 -3.70
CA VAL A 74 -20.05 -7.79 -3.34
C VAL A 74 -19.12 -7.57 -4.53
N GLU A 75 -19.54 -7.94 -5.74
CA GLU A 75 -18.75 -7.79 -6.97
C GLU A 75 -18.68 -6.34 -7.48
N ALA A 76 -19.77 -5.58 -7.31
CA ALA A 76 -19.84 -4.17 -7.69
C ALA A 76 -20.39 -3.32 -6.53
N PRO A 77 -19.59 -3.08 -5.47
CA PRO A 77 -20.06 -2.37 -4.28
C PRO A 77 -20.36 -0.89 -4.56
N PHE A 78 -19.81 -0.33 -5.65
CA PHE A 78 -19.98 1.07 -6.03
C PHE A 78 -20.41 1.18 -7.49
N THR A 79 -21.25 2.17 -7.78
CA THR A 79 -21.65 2.53 -9.14
C THR A 79 -20.95 3.81 -9.55
N PRO A 80 -20.39 3.90 -10.78
CA PRO A 80 -19.69 5.09 -11.23
C PRO A 80 -20.67 6.25 -11.45
N THR A 81 -20.34 7.41 -10.90
CA THR A 81 -21.03 8.69 -11.12
C THR A 81 -20.77 9.22 -12.54
N GLU A 82 -21.48 10.27 -12.96
CA GLU A 82 -21.19 10.94 -14.24
C GLU A 82 -19.78 11.55 -14.25
N ALA A 83 -19.31 12.08 -13.11
CA ALA A 83 -17.92 12.51 -12.94
C ALA A 83 -16.94 11.36 -13.17
N ASP A 84 -17.22 10.16 -12.62
CA ASP A 84 -16.36 9.00 -12.83
C ASP A 84 -16.30 8.60 -14.30
N LYS A 85 -17.45 8.57 -14.99
CA LYS A 85 -17.52 8.24 -16.42
C LYS A 85 -16.74 9.24 -17.27
N GLN A 86 -16.82 10.53 -16.95
CA GLN A 86 -16.07 11.57 -17.64
C GLN A 86 -14.55 11.38 -17.47
N ILE A 87 -14.10 11.08 -16.25
CA ILE A 87 -12.67 10.88 -15.95
C ILE A 87 -12.16 9.58 -16.61
N LEU A 88 -12.96 8.51 -16.60
CA LEU A 88 -12.61 7.22 -17.24
C LEU A 88 -12.45 7.31 -18.77
N ALA A 89 -12.95 8.38 -19.41
CA ALA A 89 -12.73 8.63 -20.82
C ALA A 89 -11.32 9.20 -21.14
N ASP A 90 -10.55 9.62 -20.13
CA ASP A 90 -9.17 10.07 -20.30
C ASP A 90 -8.23 8.88 -20.53
N ASN A 91 -7.49 8.91 -21.64
CA ASN A 91 -6.57 7.84 -22.04
C ASN A 91 -5.17 7.97 -21.42
N ASP A 92 -4.93 9.00 -20.60
CA ASP A 92 -3.69 9.13 -19.84
C ASP A 92 -3.50 7.92 -18.92
N PRO A 93 -2.38 7.19 -19.04
CA PRO A 93 -2.21 5.93 -18.34
C PRO A 93 -2.01 6.08 -16.83
N ASN A 94 -1.65 7.27 -16.31
CA ASN A 94 -1.26 7.43 -14.92
C ASN A 94 -1.40 8.84 -14.33
N PHE A 95 -2.64 9.28 -14.14
CA PHE A 95 -2.97 10.45 -13.33
C PHE A 95 -3.69 10.06 -12.03
N ARG A 96 -3.82 11.03 -11.11
CA ARG A 96 -4.49 10.84 -9.83
C ARG A 96 -5.75 11.70 -9.71
N VAL A 97 -6.69 11.23 -8.91
CA VAL A 97 -7.98 11.88 -8.65
C VAL A 97 -8.08 12.25 -7.18
N PHE A 98 -8.63 13.42 -6.89
CA PHE A 98 -8.94 13.86 -5.54
C PHE A 98 -10.44 14.07 -5.37
N ASN A 99 -11.10 13.14 -4.67
CA ASN A 99 -12.53 13.17 -4.46
C ASN A 99 -12.91 13.90 -3.17
N LEU A 100 -13.53 15.07 -3.31
CA LEU A 100 -13.98 15.94 -2.21
C LEU A 100 -15.46 15.72 -1.84
N THR A 101 -16.15 14.78 -2.48
CA THR A 101 -17.56 14.44 -2.18
C THR A 101 -17.72 13.38 -1.09
N VAL A 102 -16.62 12.69 -0.74
CA VAL A 102 -16.56 11.68 0.32
C VAL A 102 -15.56 12.13 1.40
N SER A 103 -15.29 11.31 2.41
CA SER A 103 -14.13 11.53 3.30
C SER A 103 -12.86 11.06 2.58
N PRO A 104 -12.10 11.93 1.90
CA PRO A 104 -11.09 11.51 0.92
C PRO A 104 -10.02 10.59 1.51
N PHE A 105 -9.72 10.73 2.81
CA PHE A 105 -8.66 9.98 3.48
C PHE A 105 -9.19 8.80 4.32
N ASN A 106 -10.50 8.60 4.40
CA ASN A 106 -11.12 7.50 5.15
C ASN A 106 -12.13 6.68 4.33
N ASP A 107 -12.30 7.01 3.06
CA ASP A 107 -13.15 6.29 2.12
C ASP A 107 -12.30 5.49 1.11
N ALA A 108 -12.81 4.36 0.63
CA ALA A 108 -12.13 3.51 -0.35
C ALA A 108 -12.81 3.50 -1.73
N SER A 109 -13.99 4.09 -1.88
CA SER A 109 -14.83 3.99 -3.09
C SER A 109 -14.13 4.57 -4.33
N THR A 110 -13.42 5.69 -4.18
CA THR A 110 -12.72 6.35 -5.30
C THR A 110 -11.68 5.43 -5.94
N SER A 111 -11.02 4.58 -5.15
CA SER A 111 -9.98 3.66 -5.62
C SER A 111 -10.50 2.49 -6.46
N TYR A 112 -11.82 2.27 -6.50
CA TYR A 112 -12.42 1.27 -7.39
C TYR A 112 -12.39 1.71 -8.86
N PHE A 113 -12.42 3.01 -9.12
CA PHE A 113 -12.47 3.57 -10.47
C PHE A 113 -11.19 4.31 -10.84
N HIS A 114 -10.54 4.94 -9.86
CA HIS A 114 -9.44 5.88 -10.11
C HIS A 114 -8.25 5.67 -9.19
N LYS A 115 -7.09 6.16 -9.59
CA LYS A 115 -5.92 6.25 -8.70
C LYS A 115 -6.12 7.44 -7.78
N SER A 116 -6.59 7.20 -6.55
CA SER A 116 -6.83 8.27 -5.58
C SER A 116 -5.53 8.80 -4.95
N ILE A 117 -5.42 10.11 -4.72
CA ILE A 117 -4.42 10.65 -3.77
C ILE A 117 -4.85 10.50 -2.30
N GLY A 118 -6.08 10.04 -2.07
CA GLY A 118 -6.61 9.69 -0.76
C GLY A 118 -6.70 8.17 -0.58
N GLY A 119 -7.79 7.72 0.05
CA GLY A 119 -8.07 6.33 0.31
C GLY A 119 -7.93 5.95 1.78
N TYR A 120 -8.77 5.02 2.23
CA TYR A 120 -8.51 4.24 3.45
C TYR A 120 -7.58 3.05 3.16
N HIS A 121 -6.62 2.83 4.05
CA HIS A 121 -5.78 1.66 4.05
C HIS A 121 -5.32 1.38 5.49
N GLY A 122 -5.37 0.13 5.96
CA GLY A 122 -5.01 -0.23 7.34
C GLY A 122 -3.53 -0.06 7.67
N ALA A 123 -2.67 -0.03 6.65
CA ALA A 123 -1.22 0.13 6.78
C ALA A 123 -0.70 1.25 5.87
N LYS A 124 -1.17 2.49 6.05
CA LYS A 124 -0.65 3.65 5.32
C LYS A 124 0.80 3.92 5.68
N LEU A 125 1.59 4.37 4.70
CA LEU A 125 2.95 4.84 4.97
C LEU A 125 2.92 6.06 5.89
N ARG A 126 3.72 6.06 6.96
CA ARG A 126 3.78 7.18 7.92
C ARG A 126 3.97 8.54 7.23
N ARG A 127 4.91 8.63 6.28
CA ARG A 127 5.16 9.86 5.50
C ARG A 127 3.97 10.29 4.63
N TYR A 128 3.18 9.34 4.13
CA TYR A 128 1.98 9.72 3.38
C TYR A 128 0.90 10.24 4.32
N GLN A 129 0.78 9.68 5.53
CA GLN A 129 -0.10 10.22 6.57
C GLN A 129 0.34 11.63 6.98
N ASP A 130 1.64 11.88 7.17
CA ASP A 130 2.15 13.23 7.44
C ASP A 130 1.84 14.19 6.27
N LEU A 131 1.98 13.76 5.02
CA LEU A 131 1.57 14.56 3.86
C LEU A 131 0.07 14.91 3.88
N ILE A 132 -0.78 13.98 4.30
CA ILE A 132 -2.22 14.21 4.48
C ILE A 132 -2.45 15.27 5.57
N ASP A 133 -1.87 15.09 6.74
CA ASP A 133 -2.13 15.90 7.94
C ASP A 133 -1.60 17.34 7.79
N PHE A 134 -0.43 17.49 7.16
CA PHE A 134 0.24 18.79 7.03
C PHE A 134 -0.09 19.53 5.73
N HIS A 135 -0.48 18.84 4.65
CA HIS A 135 -0.67 19.47 3.33
C HIS A 135 -2.00 19.18 2.66
N LEU A 136 -2.34 17.91 2.41
CA LEU A 136 -3.52 17.58 1.58
C LEU A 136 -4.83 17.99 2.26
N SER A 137 -4.95 17.76 3.57
CA SER A 137 -6.12 18.20 4.36
C SER A 137 -6.27 19.72 4.44
N ARG A 138 -5.19 20.47 4.20
CA ARG A 138 -5.16 21.94 4.19
C ARG A 138 -5.32 22.54 2.80
N GLY A 139 -5.55 21.70 1.78
CA GLY A 139 -5.71 22.16 0.39
C GLY A 139 -4.43 22.73 -0.23
N ASN A 140 -3.25 22.28 0.19
CA ASN A 140 -1.99 22.75 -0.38
C ASN A 140 -1.86 22.29 -1.84
N MET A 141 -2.15 23.21 -2.77
CA MET A 141 -2.15 22.95 -4.21
C MET A 141 -0.79 22.55 -4.77
N ALA A 142 0.33 23.05 -4.23
CA ALA A 142 1.66 22.63 -4.67
C ALA A 142 1.84 21.11 -4.46
N VAL A 143 1.41 20.61 -3.29
CA VAL A 143 1.48 19.18 -2.98
C VAL A 143 0.50 18.37 -3.84
N ILE A 144 -0.73 18.86 -4.04
CA ILE A 144 -1.72 18.21 -4.90
C ILE A 144 -1.21 18.10 -6.36
N ASN A 145 -0.59 19.16 -6.86
CA ASN A 145 -0.08 19.24 -8.23
C ASN A 145 1.13 18.32 -8.46
N MET A 146 2.07 18.24 -7.50
CA MET A 146 3.23 17.35 -7.61
C MET A 146 2.86 15.87 -7.51
N LEU A 147 1.71 15.53 -6.93
CA LEU A 147 1.13 14.19 -6.96
C LEU A 147 0.44 13.87 -8.29
N ASN A 148 0.55 14.72 -9.32
CA ASN A 148 -0.11 14.53 -10.60
C ASN A 148 -1.63 14.33 -10.47
N THR A 149 -2.24 15.11 -9.58
CA THR A 149 -3.70 15.11 -9.41
C THR A 149 -4.33 15.86 -10.57
N LYS A 150 -4.83 15.14 -11.58
CA LYS A 150 -5.37 15.73 -12.81
C LYS A 150 -6.84 16.10 -12.69
N TYR A 151 -7.59 15.42 -11.83
CA TYR A 151 -9.01 15.67 -11.63
C TYR A 151 -9.37 15.80 -10.15
N PHE A 152 -10.30 16.72 -9.88
CA PHE A 152 -11.06 16.76 -8.63
C PHE A 152 -12.47 16.26 -8.91
N ILE A 153 -13.04 15.51 -7.96
CA ILE A 153 -14.47 15.24 -7.94
C ILE A 153 -15.06 16.12 -6.83
N GLN A 154 -15.93 17.05 -7.18
CA GLN A 154 -16.47 18.07 -6.28
C GLN A 154 -17.99 17.97 -6.18
N PRO A 155 -18.60 18.42 -5.06
CA PRO A 155 -20.06 18.55 -4.99
C PRO A 155 -20.55 19.56 -6.03
N GLY A 156 -21.54 19.17 -6.82
CA GLY A 156 -22.31 20.04 -7.72
C GLY A 156 -23.81 19.95 -7.43
N ASP A 157 -24.60 20.79 -8.09
CA ASP A 157 -26.05 20.91 -7.84
C ASP A 157 -26.81 19.62 -8.15
N ASP A 158 -26.48 18.97 -9.28
CA ASP A 158 -27.09 17.71 -9.73
C ASP A 158 -26.28 16.46 -9.35
N GLY A 159 -25.26 16.61 -8.48
CA GLY A 159 -24.38 15.54 -8.03
C GLY A 159 -22.89 15.82 -8.24
N PRO A 160 -22.02 14.81 -8.05
CA PRO A 160 -20.58 14.95 -8.21
C PRO A 160 -20.18 15.39 -9.62
N VAL A 161 -19.30 16.39 -9.70
CA VAL A 161 -18.78 16.94 -10.96
C VAL A 161 -17.26 16.76 -11.05
N ALA A 162 -16.76 16.42 -12.23
CA ALA A 162 -15.32 16.33 -12.48
C ALA A 162 -14.76 17.69 -12.89
N ALA A 163 -13.80 18.20 -12.12
CA ALA A 163 -13.07 19.43 -12.41
C ALA A 163 -11.62 19.09 -12.79
N LEU A 164 -11.18 19.58 -13.95
CA LEU A 164 -9.79 19.41 -14.40
C LEU A 164 -8.86 20.31 -13.58
N ASN A 165 -7.71 19.76 -13.18
CA ASN A 165 -6.59 20.51 -12.61
C ASN A 165 -5.57 20.84 -13.70
N PRO A 166 -5.53 22.09 -14.22
CA PRO A 166 -4.58 22.47 -15.26
C PRO A 166 -3.14 22.52 -14.77
N ASP A 167 -2.92 22.60 -13.45
CA ASP A 167 -1.61 22.76 -12.83
C ASP A 167 -0.96 21.43 -12.42
N ALA A 168 -1.58 20.29 -12.75
CA ALA A 168 -0.99 18.97 -12.52
C ALA A 168 0.37 18.86 -13.23
N LEU A 169 1.42 18.44 -12.50
CA LEU A 169 2.78 18.47 -13.04
C LEU A 169 3.13 17.32 -14.00
N GLY A 170 2.21 16.38 -14.21
CA GLY A 170 2.46 15.21 -15.03
C GLY A 170 3.23 14.12 -14.29
N HIS A 171 3.67 13.11 -15.04
CA HIS A 171 4.29 11.91 -14.47
C HIS A 171 5.71 12.13 -13.97
N ALA A 172 6.44 13.05 -14.60
CA ALA A 172 7.80 13.43 -14.25
C ALA A 172 8.13 14.80 -14.83
N TRP A 173 9.07 15.51 -14.22
CA TRP A 173 9.57 16.80 -14.70
C TRP A 173 11.00 17.02 -14.22
N PHE A 174 11.69 17.97 -14.85
CA PHE A 174 13.01 18.42 -14.41
C PHE A 174 12.89 19.66 -13.54
N VAL A 175 13.81 19.82 -12.60
CA VAL A 175 13.89 20.98 -11.69
C VAL A 175 15.20 21.76 -11.91
N ASP A 176 15.15 23.08 -11.68
CA ASP A 176 16.29 24.01 -11.84
C ASP A 176 17.04 24.30 -10.54
N SER A 177 16.43 24.00 -9.39
CA SER A 177 16.96 24.31 -8.08
C SER A 177 16.64 23.24 -7.05
N VAL A 178 17.54 23.10 -6.08
CA VAL A 178 17.39 22.18 -4.94
C VAL A 178 17.48 22.98 -3.65
N LYS A 179 16.52 22.77 -2.75
CA LYS A 179 16.60 23.21 -1.35
C LYS A 179 16.99 22.01 -0.49
N MET A 180 18.19 22.05 0.04
CA MET A 180 18.64 21.06 1.03
C MET A 180 18.03 21.34 2.40
N VAL A 181 17.59 20.29 3.09
CA VAL A 181 17.01 20.34 4.44
C VAL A 181 17.66 19.30 5.34
N GLN A 182 17.71 19.53 6.65
CA GLN A 182 18.48 18.67 7.56
C GLN A 182 17.76 17.39 7.95
N ASN A 183 16.43 17.38 7.94
CA ASN A 183 15.62 16.30 8.49
C ASN A 183 14.20 16.29 7.91
N ALA A 184 13.40 15.32 8.35
CA ALA A 184 12.02 15.12 7.89
C ALA A 184 11.09 16.30 8.26
N ASP A 185 11.29 16.95 9.41
CA ASP A 185 10.45 18.05 9.87
C ASP A 185 10.65 19.30 8.99
N GLU A 186 11.91 19.63 8.70
CA GLU A 186 12.23 20.68 7.73
C GLU A 186 11.76 20.33 6.31
N GLU A 187 11.82 19.04 5.92
CA GLU A 187 11.39 18.57 4.60
C GLU A 187 9.87 18.73 4.41
N ILE A 188 9.05 18.36 5.39
CA ILE A 188 7.59 18.54 5.33
C ILE A 188 7.23 20.03 5.38
N GLU A 189 7.85 20.80 6.29
CA GLU A 189 7.57 22.23 6.41
C GLU A 189 7.94 23.00 5.13
N ALA A 190 9.05 22.63 4.49
CA ALA A 190 9.50 23.26 3.25
C ALA A 190 8.54 23.06 2.07
N LEU A 191 7.58 22.14 2.14
CA LEU A 191 6.51 22.01 1.13
C LEU A 191 5.48 23.16 1.18
N ASN A 192 5.58 24.09 2.14
CA ASN A 192 4.78 25.31 2.16
C ASN A 192 5.38 26.38 1.25
N GLY A 193 4.58 26.87 0.30
CA GLY A 193 4.95 28.02 -0.56
C GLY A 193 6.12 27.77 -1.52
N PHE A 194 6.49 26.52 -1.79
CA PHE A 194 7.48 26.17 -2.81
C PHE A 194 6.84 25.93 -4.19
N SER A 195 7.63 26.11 -5.24
CA SER A 195 7.24 25.78 -6.62
C SER A 195 7.76 24.38 -6.97
N PRO A 196 6.93 23.32 -6.90
CA PRO A 196 7.38 21.96 -7.16
C PRO A 196 7.86 21.74 -8.60
N LYS A 197 7.36 22.55 -9.55
CA LYS A 197 7.73 22.47 -10.97
C LYS A 197 9.20 22.84 -11.21
N SER A 198 9.76 23.73 -10.41
CA SER A 198 11.14 24.23 -10.59
C SER A 198 12.08 23.85 -9.44
N LYS A 199 11.55 23.60 -8.24
CA LYS A 199 12.35 23.37 -7.03
C LYS A 199 12.08 22.01 -6.41
N ALA A 200 13.15 21.25 -6.19
CA ALA A 200 13.15 20.03 -5.39
C ALA A 200 13.59 20.30 -3.95
N ILE A 201 12.94 19.68 -2.98
CA ILE A 201 13.35 19.68 -1.57
C ILE A 201 13.97 18.32 -1.25
N VAL A 202 15.24 18.33 -0.82
CA VAL A 202 16.05 17.12 -0.66
C VAL A 202 16.60 17.06 0.76
N ASP A 203 16.32 15.95 1.43
CA ASP A 203 16.89 15.64 2.74
C ASP A 203 18.40 15.39 2.64
N ARG A 204 19.18 15.93 3.59
CA ARG A 204 20.64 15.86 3.61
C ARG A 204 21.21 14.44 3.53
N SER A 205 20.47 13.44 3.98
CA SER A 205 20.88 12.02 3.82
C SER A 205 21.03 11.59 2.35
N PHE A 206 20.47 12.35 1.40
CA PHE A 206 20.55 12.11 -0.05
C PHE A 206 21.52 13.04 -0.78
N GLU A 207 22.29 13.89 -0.08
CA GLU A 207 23.24 14.85 -0.67
C GLU A 207 24.21 14.19 -1.67
N LYS A 208 24.67 12.97 -1.36
CA LYS A 208 25.56 12.19 -2.25
C LYS A 208 24.98 11.85 -3.64
N PHE A 209 23.66 11.97 -3.84
CA PHE A 209 23.01 11.65 -5.11
C PHE A 209 22.82 12.87 -6.01
N ILE A 210 23.15 14.07 -5.53
CA ILE A 210 22.97 15.34 -6.26
C ILE A 210 24.28 16.11 -6.44
N THR A 211 25.44 15.46 -6.29
CA THR A 211 26.76 16.11 -6.43
C THR A 211 26.99 16.73 -7.80
N ASP A 212 26.39 16.14 -8.83
CA ASP A 212 26.53 16.58 -10.22
C ASP A 212 25.43 17.58 -10.63
N PHE A 213 24.57 17.98 -9.69
CA PHE A 213 23.52 18.96 -9.93
C PHE A 213 24.12 20.36 -10.05
N GLN A 214 23.79 21.05 -11.14
CA GLN A 214 24.22 22.42 -11.40
C GLN A 214 22.99 23.34 -11.34
N PRO A 215 22.80 24.11 -10.24
CA PRO A 215 21.66 25.00 -10.09
C PRO A 215 21.61 26.07 -11.19
N GLY A 216 20.41 26.44 -11.63
CA GLY A 216 20.23 27.55 -12.57
C GLY A 216 20.50 27.20 -14.04
N ASN A 217 20.79 25.94 -14.36
CA ASN A 217 20.69 25.47 -15.74
C ASN A 217 19.24 25.63 -16.22
N ALA A 218 19.06 26.26 -17.37
CA ALA A 218 17.74 26.35 -18.00
C ALA A 218 17.15 24.93 -18.17
N ILE A 219 15.87 24.77 -17.83
CA ILE A 219 15.14 23.52 -18.01
C ILE A 219 14.92 23.33 -19.52
N ASN A 220 15.94 22.79 -20.18
CA ASN A 220 15.97 22.50 -21.62
C ASN A 220 15.89 20.99 -21.84
N GLY A 221 14.88 20.37 -21.26
CA GLY A 221 14.64 18.95 -21.37
C GLY A 221 13.20 18.58 -21.13
N LYS A 222 12.81 17.42 -21.65
CA LYS A 222 11.49 16.82 -21.49
C LYS A 222 11.66 15.40 -20.95
N ILE A 223 10.76 15.00 -20.07
CA ILE A 223 10.67 13.62 -19.59
C ILE A 223 9.21 13.18 -19.60
N GLU A 224 8.93 12.05 -20.25
CA GLU A 224 7.56 11.57 -20.47
C GLU A 224 7.44 10.11 -20.10
N LEU A 225 6.32 9.75 -19.47
CA LEU A 225 5.97 8.35 -19.21
C LEU A 225 5.51 7.71 -20.53
N VAL A 226 6.19 6.65 -20.94
CA VAL A 226 5.88 5.90 -22.17
C VAL A 226 5.23 4.55 -21.88
N GLU A 227 5.39 4.02 -20.66
CA GLU A 227 4.75 2.78 -20.24
C GLU A 227 4.42 2.84 -18.74
N TYR A 228 3.17 2.52 -18.40
CA TYR A 228 2.74 2.33 -17.02
C TYR A 228 2.27 0.90 -16.78
N ARG A 229 2.83 0.28 -15.74
CA ARG A 229 2.31 -0.92 -15.08
C ARG A 229 2.49 -0.76 -13.57
N PRO A 230 1.66 -1.39 -12.73
CA PRO A 230 1.82 -1.31 -11.26
C PRO A 230 3.22 -1.66 -10.75
N ASN A 231 3.93 -2.57 -11.43
CA ASN A 231 5.28 -3.01 -11.08
C ASN A 231 6.38 -2.50 -12.04
N ARG A 232 6.04 -1.69 -13.05
CA ARG A 232 7.02 -1.19 -14.02
C ARG A 232 6.60 0.16 -14.60
N LEU A 233 7.49 1.14 -14.53
CA LEU A 233 7.31 2.44 -15.19
C LEU A 233 8.46 2.65 -16.17
N LYS A 234 8.17 3.12 -17.38
CA LYS A 234 9.21 3.57 -18.31
C LYS A 234 8.98 5.01 -18.72
N TYR A 235 10.07 5.75 -18.76
CA TYR A 235 10.10 7.14 -19.18
C TYR A 235 11.11 7.31 -20.30
N ARG A 236 10.85 8.26 -21.19
CA ARG A 236 11.82 8.77 -22.15
C ARG A 236 12.20 10.18 -21.74
N SER A 237 13.49 10.44 -21.63
CA SER A 237 14.02 11.78 -21.38
C SER A 237 14.87 12.26 -22.54
N GLU A 238 14.77 13.55 -22.82
CA GLU A 238 15.60 14.30 -23.76
C GLU A 238 16.07 15.56 -23.05
N SER A 239 17.38 15.79 -22.94
CA SER A 239 17.93 16.99 -22.33
C SER A 239 19.32 17.31 -22.87
N SER A 240 19.64 18.59 -23.08
CA SER A 240 20.99 19.02 -23.47
C SER A 240 22.00 19.00 -22.33
N THR A 241 21.53 18.94 -21.09
CA THR A 241 22.36 18.99 -19.87
C THR A 241 21.98 17.88 -18.89
N SER A 242 22.88 17.55 -17.97
CA SER A 242 22.53 16.71 -16.82
C SER A 242 21.51 17.44 -15.95
N GLN A 243 20.38 16.80 -15.65
CA GLN A 243 19.27 17.42 -14.91
C GLN A 243 18.74 16.50 -13.81
N LEU A 244 18.20 17.10 -12.75
CA LEU A 244 17.51 16.37 -11.70
C LEU A 244 16.05 16.14 -12.13
N ALA A 245 15.68 14.88 -12.36
CA ALA A 245 14.31 14.49 -12.63
C ALA A 245 13.57 14.19 -11.33
N VAL A 246 12.37 14.72 -11.18
CA VAL A 246 11.39 14.34 -10.16
C VAL A 246 10.32 13.50 -10.84
N PHE A 247 9.98 12.36 -10.23
CA PHE A 247 8.91 11.48 -10.69
C PHE A 247 7.75 11.58 -9.70
N SER A 248 6.54 11.77 -10.21
CA SER A 248 5.32 11.77 -9.42
C SER A 248 4.97 10.34 -8.99
N GLU A 249 5.85 9.68 -8.25
CA GLU A 249 5.70 8.31 -7.76
C GLU A 249 6.21 8.23 -6.33
N ILE A 250 5.50 7.50 -5.47
CA ILE A 250 5.85 7.43 -4.05
C ILE A 250 7.15 6.66 -3.87
N TYR A 251 8.12 7.27 -3.21
CA TYR A 251 9.41 6.67 -2.87
C TYR A 251 9.21 5.57 -1.82
N TYR A 252 9.60 4.35 -2.19
CA TYR A 252 9.60 3.20 -1.30
C TYR A 252 10.90 2.42 -1.49
N PRO A 253 11.84 2.46 -0.52
CA PRO A 253 13.19 1.93 -0.69
C PRO A 253 13.28 0.40 -0.70
N LYS A 254 12.17 -0.32 -0.55
CA LYS A 254 12.14 -1.78 -0.40
C LYS A 254 11.47 -2.47 -1.59
N GLY A 255 12.06 -2.31 -2.79
CA GLY A 255 11.70 -3.15 -3.94
C GLY A 255 11.76 -2.46 -5.29
N TRP A 256 11.73 -1.13 -5.33
CA TRP A 256 11.92 -0.38 -6.57
C TRP A 256 13.39 -0.31 -6.94
N GLN A 257 13.69 -0.67 -8.18
CA GLN A 257 15.00 -0.58 -8.81
C GLN A 257 14.90 0.35 -10.02
N ALA A 258 15.89 1.20 -10.23
CA ALA A 258 15.92 2.18 -11.32
C ALA A 258 17.04 1.84 -12.31
N PHE A 259 16.81 2.16 -13.58
CA PHE A 259 17.74 1.92 -14.68
C PHE A 259 17.75 3.11 -15.63
N ILE A 260 18.91 3.44 -16.18
CA ILE A 260 19.09 4.37 -17.30
C ILE A 260 19.74 3.57 -18.44
N ASP A 261 19.08 3.49 -19.59
CA ASP A 261 19.50 2.70 -20.76
C ASP A 261 19.86 1.25 -20.41
N GLY A 262 19.05 0.64 -19.54
CA GLY A 262 19.24 -0.73 -19.05
C GLY A 262 20.35 -0.90 -18.01
N LYS A 263 21.12 0.14 -17.68
CA LYS A 263 22.15 0.09 -16.64
C LYS A 263 21.57 0.50 -15.28
N PRO A 264 21.89 -0.21 -14.18
CA PRO A 264 21.42 0.15 -12.85
C PRO A 264 21.76 1.59 -12.49
N ALA A 265 20.78 2.31 -11.95
CA ALA A 265 20.91 3.69 -11.52
C ALA A 265 20.32 3.87 -10.12
N ASN A 266 20.88 4.82 -9.36
CA ASN A 266 20.34 5.19 -8.07
C ASN A 266 19.19 6.18 -8.22
N HIS A 267 18.20 6.06 -7.34
CA HIS A 267 17.14 7.05 -7.16
C HIS A 267 16.96 7.27 -5.67
N PHE A 268 16.38 8.41 -5.31
CA PHE A 268 16.25 8.84 -3.92
C PHE A 268 14.94 9.56 -3.69
N ARG A 269 14.69 9.93 -2.43
CA ARG A 269 13.48 10.64 -2.03
C ARG A 269 13.63 12.15 -2.23
N VAL A 270 12.58 12.77 -2.75
CA VAL A 270 12.46 14.23 -2.89
C VAL A 270 11.06 14.66 -2.48
N ASN A 271 10.90 15.93 -2.11
CA ASN A 271 9.61 16.53 -1.77
C ASN A 271 8.82 15.66 -0.78
N TYR A 272 9.51 15.14 0.24
CA TYR A 272 8.98 14.32 1.32
C TYR A 272 8.50 12.91 0.98
N VAL A 273 7.91 12.69 -0.21
CA VAL A 273 7.32 11.40 -0.62
C VAL A 273 7.67 10.96 -2.04
N LEU A 274 8.15 11.84 -2.91
CA LEU A 274 8.36 11.53 -4.32
C LEU A 274 9.74 10.90 -4.59
N ARG A 275 9.92 10.36 -5.80
CA ARG A 275 11.21 9.85 -6.28
C ARG A 275 11.94 10.91 -7.09
N ALA A 276 13.26 10.87 -7.05
CA ALA A 276 14.11 11.64 -7.94
C ALA A 276 15.34 10.85 -8.38
N MET A 277 15.93 11.25 -9.51
CA MET A 277 17.23 10.78 -9.95
C MET A 277 17.94 11.82 -10.82
N MET A 278 19.26 11.80 -10.82
CA MET A 278 20.05 12.54 -11.82
C MET A 278 19.96 11.81 -13.16
N VAL A 279 19.61 12.54 -14.21
CA VAL A 279 19.54 12.06 -15.59
C VAL A 279 20.63 12.78 -16.39
N PRO A 280 21.57 12.03 -17.00
CA PRO A 280 22.63 12.64 -17.81
C PRO A 280 22.09 13.40 -19.04
N ALA A 281 22.96 14.22 -19.64
CA ALA A 281 22.67 14.87 -20.91
C ALA A 281 22.53 13.85 -22.04
N GLY A 282 21.53 14.04 -22.89
CA GLY A 282 21.24 13.20 -24.04
C GLY A 282 19.81 12.68 -24.05
N ASN A 283 19.61 11.65 -24.87
CA ASN A 283 18.37 10.90 -24.95
C ASN A 283 18.53 9.60 -24.18
N HIS A 284 17.65 9.40 -23.19
CA HIS A 284 17.73 8.24 -22.31
C HIS A 284 16.38 7.57 -22.12
N GLU A 285 16.41 6.25 -21.97
CA GLU A 285 15.30 5.48 -21.43
C GLU A 285 15.51 5.27 -19.93
N ILE A 286 14.54 5.67 -19.13
CA ILE A 286 14.55 5.48 -17.67
C ILE A 286 13.50 4.44 -17.33
N ALA A 287 13.86 3.43 -16.56
CA ALA A 287 12.93 2.39 -16.13
C ALA A 287 12.96 2.20 -14.62
N PHE A 288 11.77 2.17 -13.99
CA PHE A 288 11.59 1.69 -12.63
C PHE A 288 10.92 0.33 -12.66
N THR A 289 11.46 -0.64 -11.93
CA THR A 289 10.86 -1.98 -11.79
C THR A 289 10.74 -2.34 -10.32
N PHE A 290 9.55 -2.82 -9.91
CA PHE A 290 9.32 -3.33 -8.57
C PHE A 290 9.60 -4.83 -8.54
N ASP A 291 10.78 -5.20 -8.05
CA ASP A 291 11.23 -6.59 -7.88
C ASP A 291 11.89 -6.75 -6.50
N PRO A 292 11.10 -6.85 -5.42
CA PRO A 292 11.62 -6.97 -4.06
C PRO A 292 12.29 -8.34 -3.86
N PRO A 293 13.57 -8.39 -3.45
CA PRO A 293 14.29 -9.66 -3.26
C PRO A 293 13.62 -10.61 -2.24
N MET A 294 12.91 -10.04 -1.25
CA MET A 294 12.24 -10.79 -0.19
C MET A 294 11.05 -11.61 -0.71
N TRP A 295 10.36 -11.13 -1.75
CA TRP A 295 9.22 -11.84 -2.34
C TRP A 295 9.64 -13.21 -2.89
N LYS A 296 10.71 -13.25 -3.69
CA LYS A 296 11.25 -14.49 -4.27
C LYS A 296 11.68 -15.47 -3.18
N LYS A 297 12.35 -14.99 -2.12
CA LYS A 297 12.76 -15.84 -0.99
C LYS A 297 11.55 -16.41 -0.23
N GLY A 298 10.55 -15.58 0.05
CA GLY A 298 9.32 -15.99 0.73
C GLY A 298 8.59 -17.08 -0.04
N MET A 299 8.47 -16.93 -1.36
CA MET A 299 7.83 -17.92 -2.23
C MET A 299 8.52 -19.30 -2.16
N TYR A 300 9.86 -19.36 -2.17
CA TYR A 300 10.56 -20.64 -2.05
C TYR A 300 10.42 -21.27 -0.67
N ILE A 301 10.42 -20.47 0.41
CA ILE A 301 10.20 -20.95 1.78
C ILE A 301 8.78 -21.51 1.92
N ASP A 302 7.77 -20.81 1.41
CA ASP A 302 6.38 -21.21 1.42
C ASP A 302 6.17 -22.53 0.66
N LEU A 303 6.72 -22.63 -0.55
CA LEU A 303 6.68 -23.85 -1.35
C LEU A 303 7.34 -25.04 -0.63
N ALA A 304 8.55 -24.84 -0.10
CA ALA A 304 9.26 -25.89 0.62
C ALA A 304 8.51 -26.36 1.86
N SER A 305 7.93 -25.42 2.62
CA SER A 305 7.13 -25.73 3.81
C SER A 305 5.84 -26.49 3.46
N SER A 306 5.17 -26.07 2.38
CA SER A 306 3.96 -26.72 1.87
C SER A 306 4.24 -28.15 1.40
N LEU A 307 5.34 -28.34 0.63
CA LEU A 307 5.77 -29.67 0.20
C LEU A 307 6.14 -30.57 1.37
N LEU A 308 6.85 -30.04 2.37
CA LEU A 308 7.19 -30.80 3.57
C LEU A 308 5.94 -31.24 4.32
N LEU A 309 4.93 -30.38 4.45
CA LEU A 309 3.67 -30.70 5.10
C LEU A 309 2.91 -31.79 4.32
N ILE A 310 2.82 -31.69 3.00
CA ILE A 310 2.17 -32.70 2.15
C ILE A 310 2.91 -34.04 2.25
N LEU A 311 4.25 -34.04 2.16
CA LEU A 311 5.05 -35.26 2.22
C LEU A 311 4.98 -35.94 3.59
N THR A 312 4.99 -35.18 4.68
CA THR A 312 4.83 -35.73 6.03
C THR A 312 3.44 -36.33 6.23
N PHE A 313 2.38 -35.66 5.74
CA PHE A 313 1.02 -36.19 5.79
C PHE A 313 0.84 -37.44 4.92
N ALA A 314 1.33 -37.43 3.69
CA ALA A 314 1.29 -38.59 2.78
C ALA A 314 2.12 -39.76 3.33
N GLY A 315 3.29 -39.50 3.90
CA GLY A 315 4.12 -40.50 4.56
C GLY A 315 3.42 -41.12 5.77
N TRP A 316 2.72 -40.31 6.58
CA TRP A 316 1.91 -40.79 7.70
C TRP A 316 0.75 -41.69 7.25
N ILE A 317 0.02 -41.30 6.20
CA ILE A 317 -1.03 -42.14 5.60
C ILE A 317 -0.44 -43.46 5.09
N GLY A 318 0.65 -43.40 4.32
CA GLY A 318 1.30 -44.58 3.75
C GLY A 318 1.76 -45.57 4.82
N VAL A 319 2.38 -45.09 5.90
CA VAL A 319 2.78 -45.92 7.04
C VAL A 319 1.58 -46.54 7.75
N SER A 320 0.49 -45.77 7.91
CA SER A 320 -0.73 -46.24 8.57
C SER A 320 -1.40 -47.37 7.77
N ILE A 321 -1.55 -47.18 6.47
CA ILE A 321 -2.09 -48.19 5.54
C ILE A 321 -1.21 -49.44 5.55
N TYR A 322 0.11 -49.29 5.44
CA TYR A 322 1.04 -50.43 5.46
C TYR A 322 0.94 -51.26 6.74
N LYS A 323 0.78 -50.62 7.91
CA LYS A 323 0.58 -51.33 9.17
C LYS A 323 -0.73 -52.12 9.18
N THR A 324 -1.83 -51.53 8.69
CA THR A 324 -3.13 -52.20 8.62
C THR A 324 -3.14 -53.42 7.70
N PHE A 325 -2.32 -53.43 6.64
CA PHE A 325 -2.19 -54.60 5.75
C PHE A 325 -1.19 -55.66 6.25
N LYS A 326 -0.34 -55.32 7.22
CA LYS A 326 0.68 -56.22 7.77
C LYS A 326 0.22 -56.95 9.03
N GLU A 327 -0.71 -56.37 9.79
CA GLU A 327 -1.45 -57.03 10.89
C GLU A 327 -2.57 -57.93 10.36
#